data_AF-A0AAQ3KRD1-F1
#
_entry.id   AF-A0AAQ3KRD1-F1
#
_cell.length_a   1.000
_cell.length_b   1.000
_cell.length_c   1.000
_cell.angle_alpha   90.00
_cell.angle_beta   90.00
_cell.angle_gamma   90.00
#
_symmetry.space_group_name_H-M   'P 1'
#
loop_
_entity.id
_entity.type
_entity.pdbx_description
1 polymer ?
#
loop_
_entity_poly.entity_id
_entity_poly.type
_entity_poly.pdbx_seq_one_letter_code
_entity_poly.pdbx_strand_id
1 'polypeptide(L)' 'MDTAKSSRKIMLPVEWWDFYGDGCLELKKFVICVLSLTCSSSGCECNWSAFEMVHTKKRNRLR' A
#
# COMPACT_ATOMS: atom_id res chain seq x y z
N MET A 1 22.68 15.88 5.38
CA MET A 1 21.77 14.96 6.10
C MET A 1 20.56 15.69 6.68
N ASP A 2 20.72 16.93 7.11
CA ASP A 2 19.64 17.72 7.73
C ASP A 2 18.48 18.03 6.78
N THR A 3 18.77 18.21 5.49
CA THR A 3 17.76 18.41 4.44
C THR A 3 16.80 17.22 4.30
N ALA A 4 17.32 15.99 4.35
CA ALA A 4 16.52 14.76 4.29
C ALA A 4 15.63 14.60 5.54
N LYS A 5 16.10 15.03 6.71
CA LYS A 5 15.29 14.97 7.94
C LYS A 5 14.15 15.99 7.90
N SER A 6 14.38 17.18 7.36
CA SER A 6 13.38 18.25 7.27
C SER A 6 12.32 17.99 6.21
N SER A 7 12.66 17.37 5.08
CA SER A 7 11.72 17.07 3.98
C SER A 7 10.71 15.95 4.29
N ARG A 8 10.95 15.14 5.32
CA ARG A 8 10.11 14.00 5.71
C ARG A 8 8.65 14.33 6.00
N LYS A 9 8.36 15.57 6.43
CA LYS A 9 7.00 16.03 6.76
C LYS A 9 6.29 16.72 5.59
N ILE A 10 7.03 17.02 4.52
CA ILE A 10 6.56 17.85 3.40
C ILE A 10 6.31 16.96 2.16
N MET A 11 7.14 15.92 1.97
CA MET A 11 7.05 15.01 0.84
C MET A 11 6.21 13.77 1.15
N LEU A 12 5.66 13.16 0.10
CA LEU A 12 5.05 11.84 0.24
C LEU A 12 6.13 10.81 0.63
N PRO A 13 5.80 9.83 1.49
CA PRO A 13 6.77 8.82 1.96
C PRO A 13 7.49 8.07 0.82
N VAL A 14 6.76 7.79 -0.27
CA VAL A 14 7.31 7.11 -1.45
C VAL A 14 8.34 7.97 -2.19
N GLU A 15 8.05 9.25 -2.38
CA GLU A 15 8.95 10.20 -3.05
C GLU A 15 10.21 10.44 -2.20
N TRP A 16 10.05 10.54 -0.88
CA TRP A 16 11.18 10.69 0.01
C TRP A 16 12.14 9.49 -0.05
N TRP A 17 11.60 8.27 -0.07
CA TRP A 17 12.42 7.06 -0.26
C TRP A 17 13.06 6.96 -1.64
N ASP A 18 12.42 7.51 -2.67
CA ASP A 18 12.99 7.57 -4.00
C ASP A 18 14.21 8.51 -4.06
N PHE A 19 14.11 9.71 -3.48
CA PHE A 19 15.20 10.70 -3.51
C PHE A 19 16.38 10.38 -2.58
N TYR A 20 16.13 9.75 -1.43
CA TYR A 20 17.17 9.56 -0.39
C TYR A 20 17.56 8.09 -0.15
N GLY A 21 16.88 7.14 -0.79
CA GLY A 21 17.06 5.69 -0.55
C GLY A 21 18.12 4.99 -1.41
N ASP A 22 18.84 5.69 -2.28
CA ASP A 22 19.76 5.09 -3.26
C ASP A 22 20.96 4.34 -2.66
N GLY A 23 21.24 4.51 -1.36
CA GLY A 23 22.26 3.75 -0.66
C GLY A 23 21.98 2.24 -0.57
N CYS A 24 20.73 1.81 -0.75
CA CYS A 24 20.38 0.38 -0.79
C CYS A 24 19.18 0.14 -1.72
N LEU A 25 19.47 -0.20 -2.98
CA LEU A 25 18.46 -0.38 -4.03
C LEU A 25 17.41 -1.45 -3.71
N GLU A 26 17.80 -2.56 -3.09
CA GLU A 26 16.87 -3.64 -2.74
C GLU A 26 15.91 -3.21 -1.61
N LEU A 27 16.44 -2.49 -0.60
CA LEU A 27 15.60 -1.93 0.46
C LEU A 27 14.69 -0.83 -0.09
N LYS A 28 15.20 0.05 -0.96
CA LYS A 28 14.40 1.09 -1.62
C LYS A 28 13.22 0.51 -2.39
N LYS A 29 13.43 -0.52 -3.21
CA LYS A 29 12.36 -1.21 -3.93
C LYS A 29 11.32 -1.80 -2.97
N PHE A 30 11.76 -2.51 -1.93
CA PHE A 30 10.87 -3.11 -0.95
C PHE A 30 10.01 -2.05 -0.24
N VAL A 31 10.64 -0.98 0.24
CA VAL A 31 9.95 0.09 0.97
C VAL A 31 8.99 0.86 0.05
N ILE A 32 9.38 1.15 -1.19
CA ILE A 32 8.48 1.76 -2.18
C ILE A 32 7.26 0.86 -2.42
N CYS A 33 7.44 -0.45 -2.63
CA CYS A 33 6.32 -1.37 -2.80
C CYS A 33 5.36 -1.38 -1.61
N VAL A 34 5.88 -1.38 -0.39
CA VAL A 34 5.07 -1.39 0.84
C VAL A 34 4.35 -0.04 1.03
N LEU A 35 5.03 1.08 0.80
CA LEU A 35 4.44 2.42 0.95
C LEU A 35 3.43 2.76 -0.16
N SER A 36 3.58 2.17 -1.35
CA SER A 36 2.61 2.27 -2.43
C SER A 36 1.38 1.38 -2.22
N LEU A 37 1.42 0.44 -1.27
CA LEU A 37 0.25 -0.34 -0.91
C LEU A 37 -0.76 0.58 -0.21
N THR A 38 -1.95 0.68 -0.76
CA THR A 38 -3.05 1.39 -0.10
C THR A 38 -3.41 0.69 1.20
N CYS A 39 -3.04 1.27 2.34
CA CYS A 39 -3.43 0.84 3.70
C CYS A 39 -4.93 1.06 3.99
N SER A 40 -5.79 1.04 2.98
CA SER A 40 -7.23 1.21 3.13
C SER A 40 -7.94 -0.01 2.56
N SER A 41 -8.62 -0.75 3.42
CA SER A 41 -9.62 -1.74 3.01
C SER A 41 -10.88 -1.08 2.41
N SER A 42 -10.94 0.24 2.30
CA SER A 42 -12.09 0.98 1.75
C SER A 42 -12.39 0.65 0.28
N GLY A 43 -11.38 0.21 -0.49
CA GLY A 43 -11.61 -0.34 -1.83
C GLY A 43 -12.40 -1.66 -1.81
N CYS A 44 -12.29 -2.44 -0.73
CA CYS A 44 -13.12 -3.62 -0.48
C CYS A 44 -14.53 -3.21 -0.03
N GLU A 45 -14.68 -2.06 0.63
CA GLU A 45 -15.97 -1.58 1.09
C GLU A 45 -16.88 -1.14 -0.06
N CYS A 46 -16.32 -0.54 -1.12
CA CYS A 46 -17.05 -0.18 -2.33
C CYS A 46 -17.53 -1.38 -3.17
N ASN A 47 -17.19 -2.61 -2.79
CA ASN A 47 -17.60 -3.82 -3.49
C ASN A 47 -18.26 -4.85 -2.56
N TRP A 48 -18.70 -4.42 -1.37
CA TRP A 48 -19.39 -5.30 -0.40
C TRP A 48 -20.55 -6.05 -1.05
N SER A 49 -21.35 -5.40 -1.91
CA SER A 49 -22.49 -6.05 -2.59
C SER A 49 -22.05 -7.12 -3.60
N ALA A 50 -20.95 -6.91 -4.33
CA ALA A 50 -20.44 -7.92 -5.26
C ALA A 50 -19.79 -9.09 -4.50
N PHE A 51 -19.10 -8.82 -3.38
CA PHE A 51 -18.53 -9.84 -2.52
C PHE A 51 -19.60 -10.63 -1.78
N GLU A 52 -20.65 -9.96 -1.32
CA GLU A 52 -21.85 -10.55 -0.75
C GLU A 52 -22.52 -11.46 -1.79
N MET A 53 -22.61 -11.06 -3.06
CA MET A 53 -23.15 -11.91 -4.14
C MET A 53 -22.29 -13.17 -4.39
N VAL A 54 -20.97 -13.09 -4.20
CA VAL A 54 -20.06 -14.25 -4.28
C VAL A 54 -20.29 -15.20 -3.10
N HIS A 55 -20.63 -14.69 -1.91
CA HIS A 55 -20.84 -15.50 -0.69
C HIS A 55 -22.30 -15.92 -0.42
N THR A 56 -23.30 -15.25 -1.00
CA THR A 56 -24.73 -15.57 -0.79
C THR A 56 -25.27 -16.64 -1.73
N LYS A 57 -24.59 -16.95 -2.84
CA LYS A 57 -24.96 -18.14 -3.61
C LYS A 57 -24.54 -19.38 -2.85
N LYS A 58 -25.52 -20.03 -2.22
CA LYS A 58 -25.57 -21.41 -1.71
C LYS A 58 -25.05 -22.42 -2.73
N ARG A 59 -23.77 -22.36 -3.12
CA ARG A 59 -23.21 -23.19 -4.18
C ARG A 59 -21.76 -23.57 -4.06
N ASN A 60 -21.04 -23.25 -2.98
CA ASN A 60 -19.76 -23.91 -2.67
C ASN A 60 -19.46 -23.87 -1.16
N ARG A 61 -20.29 -24.52 -0.34
CA ARG A 61 -19.78 -25.04 0.93
C ARG A 61 -18.88 -26.22 0.57
N LEU A 62 -17.60 -25.96 0.31
CA LEU A 62 -16.62 -27.03 0.42
C LEU A 62 -16.58 -27.41 1.90
N ARG A 63 -16.96 -28.66 2.14
CA ARG A 63 -16.83 -29.31 3.44
C ARG A 63 -15.37 -29.53 3.77
#